data_AF-A0A0X3XTW8-F1
#
_entry.id   AF-A0A0X3XTW8-F1
#
_cell.length_a   1.000
_cell.length_b   1.000
_cell.length_c   1.000
_cell.angle_alpha   90.00
_cell.angle_beta   90.00
_cell.angle_gamma   90.00
#
_symmetry.space_group_name_H-M   'P 1'
#
loop_
_entity.id
_entity.type
_entity.pdbx_description
1 polymer ?
#
loop_
_entity_poly.entity_id
_entity_poly.type
_entity_poly.pdbx_seq_one_letter_code
_entity_poly.pdbx_strand_id
1 'polypeptide(L)'
;MSGPLSLEPGDGHDTLALRLATPRPPRRRPRWALDDATLAIRLPGHGPDEEAVSTLAAELADAIGPAVHPYEVAALLEAEGLSASVIKERYGHPNLFSLATALYERVPRTFPEPPPAPDPWRPDTLRCLLRGVLFALPALAHLLTAPLWSLTRYAPVLIVAGIASWAWGQALGHRAHLRLVTGRREASGTLFAGSLLGAAMATALALIPGPDTLALAVAAGQSLYLAAAGVLLVLARERLLLAALSPLIAGAAVLPWWEPGPLARAGLPLLALLATLAAAGHVLWRGRTGPSAPHAPRTPVRASLPYGLFGLAAAVLVVLTGRQQPYAVIALTLSMGPAEWLLYRYRGWSVAALRGSATPGGFLLRSAGVLAGCLGAYLLLLLPAALLTGADPATPLLLAAALWTALLLQAFGTAWPPALLCLAAAASAGAVTALDLPPEPVVLPAVCAAAALCLAVCALRVLGRPSPHA
;
A
#
# COMPACT_ATOMS: atom_id res chain seq x y z
N MET A 1 6.73 7.00 -0.50
CA MET A 1 6.22 6.79 -1.86
C MET A 1 7.23 7.44 -2.78
N SER A 2 7.91 6.64 -3.60
CA SER A 2 8.89 7.14 -4.56
C SER A 2 8.20 8.16 -5.47
N GLY A 3 8.78 9.35 -5.59
CA GLY A 3 8.26 10.41 -6.43
C GLY A 3 8.19 9.98 -7.90
N PRO A 4 7.44 10.70 -8.74
CA PRO A 4 7.43 10.47 -10.17
C PRO A 4 8.85 10.63 -10.70
N LEU A 5 9.33 9.62 -11.42
CA LEU A 5 10.45 9.78 -12.34
C LEU A 5 10.01 10.82 -13.37
N SER A 6 10.51 12.05 -13.21
CA SER A 6 10.45 13.08 -14.23
C SER A 6 11.37 12.63 -15.35
N LEU A 7 10.78 12.13 -16.44
CA LEU A 7 11.44 12.02 -17.73
C LEU A 7 11.11 13.30 -18.50
N GLU A 8 11.75 14.40 -18.15
CA GLU A 8 11.90 15.54 -19.03
C GLU A 8 13.39 15.73 -19.33
N PRO A 9 13.84 15.58 -20.58
CA PRO A 9 15.13 16.09 -20.99
C PRO A 9 15.00 17.59 -21.27
N GLY A 10 15.58 18.40 -20.39
CA GLY A 10 15.83 19.82 -20.66
C GLY A 10 17.07 19.98 -21.54
N ASP A 11 16.82 20.48 -22.76
CA ASP A 11 17.66 21.22 -23.69
C ASP A 11 19.19 21.17 -23.53
N GLY A 12 19.81 20.51 -24.51
CA GLY A 12 21.24 20.58 -24.83
C GLY A 12 21.48 19.92 -26.18
N HIS A 13 21.58 20.74 -27.21
CA HIS A 13 21.67 20.44 -28.64
C HIS A 13 22.50 19.20 -29.05
N ASP A 14 21.96 18.54 -30.09
CA ASP A 14 22.60 17.66 -31.09
C ASP A 14 22.27 16.16 -31.02
N THR A 15 21.03 15.83 -31.40
CA THR A 15 20.69 14.50 -31.90
C THR A 15 19.80 14.57 -33.13
N LEU A 16 20.46 14.44 -34.29
CA LEU A 16 20.07 13.64 -35.45
C LEU A 16 18.57 13.63 -35.81
N ALA A 17 18.21 14.52 -36.73
CA ALA A 17 16.96 14.51 -37.45
C ALA A 17 16.75 13.16 -38.19
N LEU A 18 15.87 12.32 -37.64
CA LEU A 18 15.24 11.20 -38.33
C LEU A 18 14.38 11.72 -39.49
N ARG A 19 14.98 11.87 -40.67
CA ARG A 19 14.23 11.89 -41.93
C ARG A 19 13.70 10.48 -42.17
N LEU A 20 12.42 10.27 -41.86
CA LEU A 20 11.61 9.16 -42.38
C LEU A 20 11.65 9.21 -43.90
N ALA A 21 12.49 8.36 -44.51
CA ALA A 21 12.43 8.09 -45.93
C ALA A 21 11.23 7.17 -46.19
N THR A 22 10.26 7.69 -46.93
CA THR A 22 9.10 6.98 -47.46
C THR A 22 9.52 5.75 -48.29
N PRO A 23 8.75 4.64 -48.26
CA PRO A 23 9.09 3.44 -49.01
C PRO A 23 8.93 3.69 -50.51
N ARG A 24 10.02 3.57 -51.28
CA ARG A 24 9.99 3.61 -52.75
C ARG A 24 9.44 2.28 -53.30
N PRO A 25 8.59 2.31 -54.35
CA PRO A 25 8.09 1.09 -54.98
C PRO A 25 9.21 0.35 -55.74
N PRO A 26 9.05 -0.96 -55.99
CA PRO A 26 10.08 -1.79 -56.59
C PRO A 26 10.36 -1.36 -58.05
N ARG A 27 11.58 -0.92 -58.34
CA ARG A 27 12.03 -0.66 -59.71
C ARG A 27 12.24 -1.99 -60.43
N ARG A 28 11.45 -2.22 -61.49
CA ARG A 28 11.69 -3.23 -62.53
C ARG A 28 13.13 -3.11 -63.06
N ARG A 29 13.89 -4.21 -62.98
CA ARG A 29 15.21 -4.32 -63.64
C ARG A 29 15.01 -4.42 -65.16
N PRO A 30 15.75 -3.65 -65.98
CA PRO A 30 15.78 -3.83 -67.43
C PRO A 30 16.57 -5.10 -67.81
N ARG A 31 16.05 -5.80 -68.82
CA ARG A 31 16.38 -7.19 -69.22
C ARG A 31 17.59 -7.32 -70.16
N TRP A 32 18.54 -6.38 -70.11
CA TRP A 32 19.65 -6.27 -71.08
C TRP A 32 21.04 -6.22 -70.41
N ALA A 33 21.16 -6.69 -69.16
CA ALA A 33 22.44 -6.92 -68.48
C ALA A 33 22.65 -8.42 -68.17
N LEU A 34 22.12 -9.27 -69.06
CA LEU A 34 22.47 -10.69 -69.19
C LEU A 34 23.20 -10.77 -70.53
N ASP A 35 24.46 -10.37 -70.52
CA ASP A 35 25.52 -10.80 -71.44
C ASP A 35 26.77 -10.00 -71.09
N ASP A 36 27.38 -10.42 -69.99
CA ASP A 36 28.82 -10.25 -69.79
C ASP A 36 29.34 -11.63 -69.42
N ALA A 37 29.52 -12.47 -70.45
CA ALA A 37 30.49 -13.55 -70.45
C ALA A 37 31.91 -12.96 -70.45
N THR A 38 32.18 -12.12 -69.47
CA THR A 38 33.51 -11.68 -69.11
C THR A 38 33.87 -12.56 -67.93
N LEU A 39 34.77 -13.51 -68.18
CA LEU A 39 35.48 -14.30 -67.17
C LEU A 39 36.14 -13.34 -66.17
N ALA A 40 35.38 -12.92 -65.17
CA ALA A 40 35.92 -12.36 -63.95
C ALA A 40 36.65 -13.53 -63.28
N ILE A 41 37.97 -13.54 -63.46
CA ILE A 41 38.92 -14.26 -62.63
C ILE A 41 38.46 -14.04 -61.18
N ARG A 42 37.84 -15.06 -60.56
CA ARG A 42 37.71 -15.10 -59.10
C ARG A 42 39.12 -15.14 -58.58
N LEU A 43 39.64 -13.99 -58.16
CA LEU A 43 40.78 -13.99 -57.26
C LEU A 43 40.38 -14.83 -56.03
N PRO A 44 41.16 -15.83 -55.64
CA PRO A 44 40.94 -16.53 -54.39
C PRO A 44 41.30 -15.57 -53.25
N GLY A 45 40.35 -15.34 -52.35
CA GLY A 45 40.57 -14.69 -51.06
C GLY A 45 40.08 -13.25 -50.98
N HIS A 46 39.33 -12.96 -49.91
CA HIS A 46 38.75 -11.68 -49.45
C HIS A 46 37.23 -11.51 -49.59
N GLY A 47 36.46 -12.60 -49.61
CA GLY A 47 35.10 -12.58 -49.07
C GLY A 47 35.13 -12.74 -47.54
N PRO A 48 34.06 -12.40 -46.81
CA PRO A 48 33.95 -12.72 -45.39
C PRO A 48 34.22 -14.21 -45.15
N ASP A 49 34.99 -14.52 -44.11
CA ASP A 49 35.25 -15.91 -43.72
C ASP A 49 33.99 -16.45 -43.03
N GLU A 50 33.12 -17.04 -43.83
CA GLU A 50 31.82 -17.56 -43.40
C GLU A 50 31.93 -18.63 -42.30
N GLU A 51 33.04 -19.37 -42.22
CA GLU A 51 33.27 -20.40 -41.21
C GLU A 51 33.74 -19.76 -39.90
N ALA A 52 34.64 -18.79 -39.95
CA ALA A 52 35.06 -18.01 -38.79
C ALA A 52 33.91 -17.19 -38.20
N VAL A 53 33.06 -16.58 -39.05
CA VAL A 53 31.86 -15.87 -38.62
C VAL A 53 30.83 -16.84 -38.02
N SER A 54 30.68 -18.06 -38.57
CA SER A 54 29.81 -19.08 -37.98
C SER A 54 30.27 -19.51 -36.59
N THR A 55 31.58 -19.67 -36.42
CA THR A 55 32.18 -20.09 -35.16
C THR A 55 31.99 -19.01 -34.10
N LEU A 56 32.28 -17.76 -34.45
CA LEU A 56 32.04 -16.62 -33.57
C LEU A 56 30.55 -16.45 -33.22
N ALA A 57 29.66 -16.67 -34.19
CA ALA A 57 28.22 -16.64 -33.96
C ALA A 57 27.75 -17.75 -32.99
N ALA A 58 28.37 -18.94 -33.05
CA ALA A 58 28.07 -20.03 -32.13
C ALA A 58 28.63 -19.77 -30.71
N GLU A 59 29.85 -19.24 -30.61
CA GLU A 59 30.49 -18.90 -29.34
C GLU A 59 29.75 -17.79 -28.59
N LEU A 60 29.29 -16.76 -29.31
CA LEU A 60 28.60 -15.60 -28.73
C LEU A 60 27.08 -15.69 -28.84
N ALA A 61 26.51 -16.85 -29.19
CA ALA A 61 25.08 -17.01 -29.45
C ALA A 61 24.22 -16.55 -28.26
N ASP A 62 24.60 -16.90 -27.04
CA ASP A 62 23.85 -16.55 -25.82
C ASP A 62 23.90 -15.05 -25.49
N ALA A 63 25.00 -14.38 -25.83
CA ALA A 63 25.18 -12.95 -25.59
C ALA A 63 24.59 -12.08 -26.71
N ILE A 64 24.62 -12.58 -27.95
CA ILE A 64 24.10 -11.90 -29.15
C ILE A 64 22.59 -12.13 -29.32
N GLY A 65 22.07 -13.29 -28.94
CA GLY A 65 20.67 -13.67 -29.10
C GLY A 65 19.66 -12.65 -28.55
N PRO A 66 19.89 -12.04 -27.36
CA PRO A 66 19.06 -10.99 -26.78
C PRO A 66 19.15 -9.61 -27.43
N ALA A 67 20.16 -9.37 -28.28
CA ALA A 67 20.38 -8.06 -28.86
C ALA A 67 19.19 -7.64 -29.73
N VAL A 68 18.72 -6.41 -29.53
CA VAL A 68 17.56 -5.80 -30.24
C VAL A 68 18.01 -5.00 -31.46
N HIS A 69 19.30 -4.64 -31.53
CA HIS A 69 19.90 -3.91 -32.65
C HIS A 69 21.35 -4.37 -32.90
N PRO A 70 21.83 -4.36 -34.17
CA PRO A 70 23.24 -4.63 -34.50
C PRO A 70 24.26 -3.77 -33.73
N TYR A 71 23.87 -2.61 -33.21
CA TYR A 71 24.76 -1.76 -32.41
C TYR A 71 25.01 -2.28 -31.00
N GLU A 72 24.07 -3.04 -30.42
CA GLU A 72 24.29 -3.73 -29.15
C GLU A 72 25.31 -4.86 -29.34
N VAL A 73 25.24 -5.56 -30.48
CA VAL A 73 26.26 -6.54 -30.88
C VAL A 73 27.60 -5.87 -31.11
N ALA A 74 27.65 -4.70 -31.75
CA ALA A 74 28.89 -3.94 -31.90
C ALA A 74 29.51 -3.56 -30.55
N ALA A 75 28.70 -3.08 -29.59
CA ALA A 75 29.15 -2.75 -28.25
C ALA A 75 29.68 -3.99 -27.49
N LEU A 76 29.03 -5.14 -27.66
CA LEU A 76 29.51 -6.42 -27.11
C LEU A 76 30.89 -6.80 -27.71
N LEU A 77 31.02 -6.76 -29.04
CA LEU A 77 32.27 -7.07 -29.73
C LEU A 77 33.40 -6.09 -29.36
N GLU A 78 33.07 -4.82 -29.13
CA GLU A 78 34.00 -3.80 -28.62
C GLU A 78 34.44 -4.09 -27.18
N ALA A 79 33.51 -4.50 -26.31
CA ALA A 79 33.82 -4.91 -24.93
C ALA A 79 34.70 -6.16 -24.86
N GLU A 80 34.55 -7.09 -25.81
CA GLU A 80 35.44 -8.26 -26.01
C GLU A 80 36.82 -7.87 -26.60
N GLY A 81 37.03 -6.59 -26.93
CA GLY A 81 38.33 -6.08 -27.37
C GLY A 81 38.68 -6.39 -28.82
N LEU A 82 37.70 -6.66 -29.69
CA LEU A 82 37.95 -6.93 -31.11
C LEU A 82 38.46 -5.68 -31.84
N SER A 83 39.75 -5.68 -32.19
CA SER A 83 40.37 -4.61 -32.95
C SER A 83 39.99 -4.66 -34.45
N ALA A 84 40.05 -3.51 -35.12
CA ALA A 84 39.75 -3.40 -36.54
C ALA A 84 40.65 -4.27 -37.44
N SER A 85 41.91 -4.52 -37.04
CA SER A 85 42.81 -5.42 -37.77
C SER A 85 42.36 -6.88 -37.68
N VAL A 86 42.00 -7.34 -36.49
CA VAL A 86 41.48 -8.70 -36.27
C VAL A 86 40.16 -8.90 -37.02
N ILE A 87 39.27 -7.91 -37.02
CA ILE A 87 37.98 -7.98 -37.74
C ILE A 87 38.19 -8.18 -39.24
N LYS A 88 39.14 -7.45 -39.83
CA LYS A 88 39.45 -7.51 -41.26
C LYS A 88 40.20 -8.78 -41.64
N GLU A 89 41.19 -9.18 -40.84
CA GLU A 89 42.08 -10.31 -41.13
C GLU A 89 41.42 -11.67 -40.86
N ARG A 90 40.66 -11.80 -39.75
CA ARG A 90 40.09 -13.09 -39.31
C ARG A 90 38.67 -13.33 -39.80
N TYR A 91 37.87 -12.27 -39.98
CA TYR A 91 36.46 -12.41 -40.34
C TYR A 91 36.12 -11.81 -41.72
N GLY A 92 37.07 -11.11 -42.36
CA GLY A 92 36.88 -10.54 -43.70
C GLY A 92 35.86 -9.40 -43.78
N HIS A 93 35.48 -8.82 -42.63
CA HIS A 93 34.55 -7.69 -42.56
C HIS A 93 35.29 -6.34 -42.54
N PRO A 94 34.76 -5.29 -43.19
CA PRO A 94 35.43 -4.00 -43.31
C PRO A 94 35.50 -3.21 -42.00
N ASN A 95 34.58 -3.46 -41.07
CA ASN A 95 34.51 -2.79 -39.76
C ASN A 95 33.65 -3.59 -38.78
N LEU A 96 33.73 -3.20 -37.50
CA LEU A 96 32.97 -3.75 -36.38
C LEU A 96 31.46 -3.82 -36.64
N PHE A 97 30.88 -2.75 -37.19
CA PHE A 97 29.45 -2.68 -37.47
C PHE A 97 29.00 -3.66 -38.54
N SER A 98 29.83 -3.90 -39.56
CA SER A 98 29.55 -4.89 -40.61
C SER A 98 29.57 -6.31 -40.07
N LEU A 99 30.54 -6.63 -39.21
CA LEU A 99 30.59 -7.92 -38.51
C LEU A 99 29.39 -8.07 -37.55
N ALA A 100 29.07 -7.01 -36.80
CA ALA A 100 27.94 -7.01 -35.88
C ALA A 100 26.60 -7.25 -36.58
N THR A 101 26.38 -6.65 -37.75
CA THR A 101 25.19 -6.93 -38.59
C THR A 101 25.17 -8.38 -39.06
N ALA A 102 26.29 -8.93 -39.53
CA ALA A 102 26.37 -10.31 -39.98
C ALA A 102 26.07 -11.31 -38.84
N LEU A 103 26.61 -11.07 -37.65
CA LEU A 103 26.31 -11.89 -36.46
C LEU A 103 24.86 -11.71 -35.99
N TYR A 104 24.32 -10.49 -36.06
CA TYR A 104 22.94 -10.19 -35.71
C TYR A 104 21.94 -10.93 -36.61
N GLU A 105 22.19 -10.99 -37.92
CA GLU A 105 21.34 -11.71 -38.89
C GLU A 105 21.43 -13.23 -38.74
N ARG A 106 22.57 -13.75 -38.27
CA ARG A 106 22.87 -15.19 -38.25
C ARG A 106 22.51 -15.90 -36.95
N VAL A 107 22.61 -15.22 -35.82
CA VAL A 107 22.25 -15.78 -34.51
C VAL A 107 20.72 -15.72 -34.34
N PRO A 108 20.03 -16.84 -34.01
CA PRO A 108 18.61 -16.83 -33.69
C PRO A 108 18.31 -15.88 -32.52
N ARG A 109 17.26 -15.06 -32.65
CA ARG A 109 16.86 -14.13 -31.58
C ARG A 109 16.29 -14.90 -30.40
N THR A 110 16.85 -14.68 -29.22
CA THR A 110 16.37 -15.22 -27.95
C THR A 110 16.07 -14.04 -27.03
N PHE A 111 14.84 -13.93 -26.54
CA PHE A 111 14.45 -12.85 -25.63
C PHE A 111 14.28 -13.44 -24.22
N PRO A 112 15.38 -13.68 -23.47
CA PRO A 112 15.28 -14.23 -22.13
C PRO A 112 14.47 -13.30 -21.25
N GLU A 113 13.59 -13.87 -20.42
CA GLU A 113 12.81 -13.09 -19.47
C GLU A 113 13.77 -12.48 -18.43
N PRO A 114 13.74 -11.15 -18.20
CA PRO A 114 14.60 -10.53 -17.21
C PRO A 114 14.33 -11.12 -15.82
N PRO A 115 15.35 -11.20 -14.94
CA PRO A 115 15.17 -11.74 -13.60
C PRO A 115 14.09 -10.95 -12.86
N PRO A 116 13.30 -11.62 -12.00
CA PRO A 116 12.19 -10.98 -11.30
C PRO A 116 12.72 -9.84 -10.41
N ALA A 117 12.35 -8.61 -10.74
CA ALA A 117 12.68 -7.46 -9.92
C ALA A 117 12.09 -7.60 -8.51
N PRO A 118 12.82 -7.18 -7.46
CA PRO A 118 12.36 -7.32 -6.08
C PRO A 118 11.00 -6.63 -5.90
N ASP A 119 10.13 -7.27 -5.11
CA ASP A 119 8.80 -6.72 -4.80
C ASP A 119 8.94 -5.49 -3.88
N PRO A 120 8.64 -4.27 -4.36
CA PRO A 120 8.72 -3.06 -3.54
C PRO A 120 7.64 -3.04 -2.43
N TRP A 121 6.64 -3.91 -2.51
CA TRP A 121 5.52 -3.99 -1.57
C TRP A 121 5.63 -5.19 -0.63
N ARG A 122 6.80 -5.83 -0.54
CA ARG A 122 7.02 -6.96 0.37
C ARG A 122 6.63 -6.56 1.81
N PRO A 123 5.65 -7.24 2.43
CA PRO A 123 5.20 -6.86 3.76
C PRO A 123 6.25 -7.20 4.83
N ASP A 124 6.44 -6.28 5.76
CA ASP A 124 7.08 -6.58 7.05
C ASP A 124 6.05 -7.30 7.93
N THR A 125 6.14 -8.63 7.94
CA THR A 125 5.15 -9.49 8.61
C THR A 125 5.09 -9.23 10.11
N LEU A 126 6.24 -9.08 10.76
CA LEU A 126 6.30 -8.83 12.20
C LEU A 126 5.65 -7.48 12.53
N ARG A 127 5.93 -6.46 11.73
CA ARG A 127 5.35 -5.12 11.92
C ARG A 127 3.83 -5.11 11.73
N CYS A 128 3.31 -5.79 10.70
CA CYS A 128 1.86 -5.88 10.49
C CYS A 128 1.17 -6.60 11.66
N LEU A 129 1.70 -7.74 12.10
CA LEU A 129 1.15 -8.48 13.25
C LEU A 129 1.21 -7.66 14.54
N LEU A 130 2.34 -6.99 14.79
CA LEU A 130 2.50 -6.12 15.96
C LEU A 130 1.47 -4.98 15.98
N ARG A 131 1.12 -4.40 14.83
CA ARG A 131 0.07 -3.37 14.75
C ARG A 131 -1.30 -3.89 15.18
N GLY A 132 -1.68 -5.10 14.74
CA GLY A 132 -2.92 -5.75 15.20
C GLY A 132 -2.98 -5.88 16.73
N VAL A 133 -1.88 -6.33 17.34
CA VAL A 133 -1.76 -6.42 18.81
C VAL A 133 -1.84 -5.03 19.46
N LEU A 134 -1.11 -4.04 18.93
CA LEU A 134 -1.09 -2.67 19.46
C LEU A 134 -2.44 -1.96 19.40
N PHE A 135 -3.32 -2.32 18.46
CA PHE A 135 -4.68 -1.81 18.41
C PHE A 135 -5.57 -2.39 19.51
N ALA A 136 -5.33 -3.64 19.94
CA ALA A 136 -6.12 -4.31 20.97
C ALA A 136 -5.61 -4.05 22.40
N LEU A 137 -4.30 -3.89 22.60
CA LEU A 137 -3.66 -3.71 23.92
C LEU A 137 -4.28 -2.61 24.82
N PRO A 138 -4.74 -1.45 24.30
CA PRO A 138 -5.34 -0.42 25.13
C PRO A 138 -6.62 -0.87 25.83
N ALA A 139 -7.30 -1.90 25.30
CA ALA A 139 -8.47 -2.49 25.95
C ALA A 139 -8.14 -3.07 27.33
N LEU A 140 -6.88 -3.48 27.59
CA LEU A 140 -6.45 -3.95 28.91
C LEU A 140 -6.61 -2.89 30.01
N ALA A 141 -6.58 -1.61 29.67
CA ALA A 141 -6.87 -0.54 30.61
C ALA A 141 -8.30 -0.64 31.17
N HIS A 142 -9.26 -1.12 30.37
CA HIS A 142 -10.63 -1.32 30.83
C HIS A 142 -10.72 -2.50 31.82
N LEU A 143 -9.94 -3.57 31.63
CA LEU A 143 -9.86 -4.67 32.60
C LEU A 143 -9.28 -4.22 33.95
N LEU A 144 -8.23 -3.40 33.90
CA LEU A 144 -7.59 -2.87 35.11
C LEU A 144 -8.48 -1.87 35.85
N THR A 145 -9.18 -1.02 35.11
CA THR A 145 -9.98 0.04 35.72
C THR A 145 -11.41 -0.38 36.03
N ALA A 146 -11.93 -1.50 35.50
CA ALA A 146 -13.34 -1.90 35.62
C ALA A 146 -13.96 -1.76 37.04
N PRO A 147 -13.27 -2.11 38.14
CA PRO A 147 -13.81 -1.98 39.49
C PRO A 147 -13.89 -0.55 40.02
N LEU A 148 -13.19 0.41 39.40
CA LEU A 148 -13.09 1.79 39.89
C LEU A 148 -14.27 2.67 39.49
N TRP A 149 -15.08 2.25 38.53
CA TRP A 149 -16.06 3.09 37.86
C TRP A 149 -17.06 2.26 37.05
N SER A 150 -18.27 2.77 36.87
CA SER A 150 -19.31 2.07 36.11
C SER A 150 -19.12 2.23 34.60
N LEU A 151 -18.60 1.19 33.93
CA LEU A 151 -18.41 1.20 32.47
C LEU A 151 -19.70 1.46 31.71
N THR A 152 -20.85 0.96 32.17
CA THR A 152 -22.15 1.18 31.52
C THR A 152 -22.58 2.64 31.57
N ARG A 153 -22.32 3.32 32.68
CA ARG A 153 -22.61 4.75 32.85
C ARG A 153 -21.74 5.62 31.95
N TYR A 154 -20.47 5.25 31.78
CA TYR A 154 -19.47 6.08 31.10
C TYR A 154 -19.23 5.69 29.63
N ALA A 155 -19.73 4.54 29.18
CA ALA A 155 -19.61 4.07 27.81
C ALA A 155 -20.02 5.11 26.75
N PRO A 156 -21.16 5.83 26.86
CA PRO A 156 -21.55 6.81 25.83
C PRO A 156 -20.49 7.90 25.62
N VAL A 157 -19.89 8.39 26.70
CA VAL A 157 -18.85 9.43 26.70
C VAL A 157 -17.60 8.93 25.98
N LEU A 158 -17.15 7.72 26.32
CA LEU A 158 -15.96 7.10 25.70
C LEU A 158 -16.19 6.73 24.24
N ILE A 159 -17.39 6.27 23.89
CA ILE A 159 -17.79 5.94 22.53
C ILE A 159 -17.77 7.18 21.65
N VAL A 160 -18.37 8.28 22.09
CA VAL A 160 -18.37 9.55 21.32
C VAL A 160 -16.93 10.06 21.13
N ALA A 161 -16.12 10.08 22.19
CA ALA A 161 -14.72 10.47 22.11
C ALA A 161 -13.91 9.54 21.19
N GLY A 162 -14.16 8.23 21.24
CA GLY A 162 -13.51 7.21 20.42
C GLY A 162 -13.86 7.36 18.94
N ILE A 163 -15.14 7.51 18.60
CA ILE A 163 -15.63 7.74 17.24
C ILE A 163 -14.99 9.01 16.65
N ALA A 164 -15.00 10.12 17.40
CA ALA A 164 -14.37 11.37 16.98
C ALA A 164 -12.86 11.22 16.77
N SER A 165 -12.18 10.50 17.67
CA SER A 165 -10.74 10.24 17.58
C SER A 165 -10.39 9.38 16.36
N TRP A 166 -11.20 8.37 16.02
CA TRP A 166 -10.99 7.55 14.82
C TRP A 166 -11.19 8.34 13.54
N ALA A 167 -12.29 9.09 13.44
CA ALA A 167 -12.56 9.96 12.30
C ALA A 167 -11.40 10.95 12.07
N TRP A 168 -10.99 11.66 13.12
CA TRP A 168 -9.87 12.59 13.04
C TRP A 168 -8.54 11.89 12.70
N GLY A 169 -8.26 10.75 13.35
CA GLY A 169 -7.05 9.97 13.16
C GLY A 169 -6.85 9.50 11.72
N GLN A 170 -7.92 9.09 11.02
CA GLN A 170 -7.84 8.69 9.62
C GLN A 170 -7.49 9.88 8.70
N ALA A 171 -8.16 11.02 8.86
CA ALA A 171 -7.84 12.23 8.10
C ALA A 171 -6.41 12.72 8.35
N LEU A 172 -6.00 12.75 9.63
CA LEU A 172 -4.67 13.18 10.03
C LEU A 172 -3.59 12.22 9.53
N GLY A 173 -3.82 10.90 9.62
CA GLY A 173 -2.91 9.88 9.14
C GLY A 173 -2.62 10.02 7.65
N HIS A 174 -3.67 10.16 6.83
CA HIS A 174 -3.52 10.43 5.40
C HIS A 174 -2.68 11.69 5.12
N ARG A 175 -3.04 12.81 5.78
CA ARG A 175 -2.31 14.07 5.63
C ARG A 175 -0.85 13.96 6.05
N ALA A 176 -0.57 13.27 7.16
CA ALA A 176 0.78 13.07 7.66
C ALA A 176 1.62 12.21 6.72
N HIS A 177 1.05 11.16 6.11
CA HIS A 177 1.74 10.37 5.09
C HIS A 177 2.11 11.17 3.84
N LEU A 178 1.23 12.08 3.39
CA LEU A 178 1.57 13.00 2.30
C LEU A 178 2.71 13.96 2.69
N ARG A 179 2.73 14.44 3.94
CA ARG A 179 3.81 15.30 4.45
C ARG A 179 5.11 14.54 4.69
N LEU A 180 5.08 13.23 4.94
CA LEU A 180 6.29 12.40 5.04
C LEU A 180 7.05 12.33 3.71
N VAL A 181 6.37 12.48 2.56
CA VAL A 181 7.02 12.61 1.25
C VAL A 181 7.79 13.92 1.14
N THR A 182 7.25 15.01 1.70
CA THR A 182 7.94 16.32 1.69
C THR A 182 9.11 16.38 2.68
N GLY A 183 8.98 15.74 3.85
CA GLY A 183 10.02 15.74 4.86
C GLY A 183 9.52 15.38 6.26
N ARG A 184 10.44 14.91 7.11
CA ARG A 184 10.11 14.48 8.48
C ARG A 184 9.69 15.65 9.37
N ARG A 185 10.24 16.84 9.16
CA ARG A 185 9.92 18.04 9.94
C ARG A 185 8.49 18.49 9.69
N GLU A 186 8.09 18.50 8.42
CA GLU A 186 6.79 18.86 7.92
C GLU A 186 5.71 17.89 8.41
N ALA A 187 6.00 16.59 8.35
CA ALA A 187 5.12 15.56 8.91
C ALA A 187 4.97 15.73 10.42
N SER A 188 6.07 15.95 11.14
CA SER A 188 6.05 16.10 12.60
C SER A 188 5.30 17.36 13.05
N GLY A 189 5.43 18.48 12.33
CA GLY A 189 4.64 19.68 12.60
C GLY A 189 3.14 19.45 12.36
N THR A 190 2.79 18.74 11.28
CA THR A 190 1.40 18.39 10.96
C THR A 190 0.81 17.45 12.00
N LEU A 191 1.56 16.43 12.40
CA LEU A 191 1.18 15.47 13.42
C LEU A 191 1.00 16.13 14.78
N PHE A 192 1.92 17.00 15.20
CA PHE A 192 1.83 17.71 16.49
C PHE A 192 0.58 18.60 16.58
N ALA A 193 0.38 19.48 15.59
CA ALA A 193 -0.78 20.37 15.60
C ALA A 193 -2.09 19.58 15.44
N GLY A 194 -2.10 18.61 14.53
CA GLY A 194 -3.26 17.76 14.29
C GLY A 194 -3.62 16.88 15.48
N SER A 195 -2.65 16.30 16.18
CA SER A 195 -2.91 15.41 17.32
C SER A 195 -3.52 16.17 18.49
N LEU A 196 -3.02 17.38 18.78
CA LEU A 196 -3.56 18.24 19.85
C LEU A 196 -4.99 18.71 19.52
N LEU A 197 -5.21 19.19 18.30
CA LEU A 197 -6.54 19.63 17.86
C LEU A 197 -7.55 18.47 17.87
N GLY A 198 -7.13 17.30 17.41
CA GLY A 198 -7.96 16.09 17.40
C GLY A 198 -8.34 15.65 18.81
N ALA A 199 -7.37 15.61 19.73
CA ALA A 199 -7.64 15.24 21.11
C ALA A 199 -8.58 16.24 21.80
N ALA A 200 -8.37 17.55 21.58
CA ALA A 200 -9.23 18.61 22.12
C ALA A 200 -10.67 18.49 21.57
N MET A 201 -10.81 18.30 20.25
CA MET A 201 -12.11 18.13 19.60
C MET A 201 -12.84 16.88 20.09
N ALA A 202 -12.17 15.73 20.18
CA ALA A 202 -12.77 14.50 20.67
C ALA A 202 -13.21 14.61 22.14
N THR A 203 -12.41 15.28 22.97
CA THR A 203 -12.74 15.57 24.38
C THR A 203 -13.95 16.52 24.46
N ALA A 204 -14.01 17.55 23.63
CA ALA A 204 -15.14 18.48 23.59
C ALA A 204 -16.44 17.79 23.16
N LEU A 205 -16.39 16.91 22.16
CA LEU A 205 -17.55 16.13 21.72
C LEU A 205 -18.02 15.14 22.80
N ALA A 206 -17.12 14.69 23.68
CA ALA A 206 -17.47 13.86 24.82
C ALA A 206 -18.39 14.57 25.84
N LEU A 207 -18.61 15.89 25.72
CA LEU A 207 -19.59 16.63 26.53
C LEU A 207 -21.04 16.34 26.14
N ILE A 208 -21.30 15.87 24.93
CA ILE A 208 -22.66 15.66 24.40
C ILE A 208 -23.50 14.73 25.29
N PRO A 209 -22.99 13.58 25.79
CA PRO A 209 -23.77 12.69 26.66
C PRO A 209 -23.96 13.20 28.09
N GLY A 210 -23.51 14.41 28.44
CA GLY A 210 -23.59 14.97 29.79
C GLY A 210 -22.68 14.27 30.81
N PRO A 211 -21.35 14.21 30.58
CA PRO A 211 -20.42 13.52 31.47
C PRO A 211 -20.31 14.21 32.84
N ASP A 212 -20.01 13.42 33.87
CA ASP A 212 -19.41 13.98 35.09
C ASP A 212 -17.92 14.28 34.89
N THR A 213 -17.30 14.93 35.88
CA THR A 213 -15.89 15.34 35.81
C THR A 213 -14.94 14.15 35.58
N LEU A 214 -15.24 12.99 36.18
CA LEU A 214 -14.42 11.79 36.04
C LEU A 214 -14.52 11.22 34.62
N ALA A 215 -15.72 11.08 34.08
CA ALA A 215 -15.94 10.58 32.73
C ALA A 215 -15.25 11.45 31.67
N LEU A 216 -15.34 12.78 31.83
CA LEU A 216 -14.67 13.73 30.95
C LEU A 216 -13.15 13.61 31.04
N ALA A 217 -12.59 13.46 32.25
CA ALA A 217 -11.16 13.27 32.44
C ALA A 217 -10.64 11.97 31.79
N VAL A 218 -11.40 10.87 31.90
CA VAL A 218 -11.05 9.60 31.25
C VAL A 218 -11.17 9.71 29.73
N ALA A 219 -12.21 10.37 29.21
CA ALA A 219 -12.36 10.62 27.78
C ALA A 219 -11.24 11.50 27.21
N ALA A 220 -10.78 12.50 27.98
CA ALA A 220 -9.62 13.31 27.64
C ALA A 220 -8.35 12.46 27.58
N GLY A 221 -8.12 11.60 28.60
CA GLY A 221 -7.01 10.65 28.63
C GLY A 221 -7.03 9.69 27.44
N GLN A 222 -8.19 9.11 27.11
CA GLN A 222 -8.38 8.25 25.94
C GLN A 222 -8.07 9.00 24.63
N SER A 223 -8.56 10.22 24.48
CA SER A 223 -8.35 11.04 23.28
C SER A 223 -6.86 11.41 23.10
N LEU A 224 -6.18 11.76 24.18
CA LEU A 224 -4.74 12.01 24.20
C LEU A 224 -3.94 10.75 23.87
N TYR A 225 -4.33 9.60 24.44
CA TYR A 225 -3.71 8.31 24.12
C TYR A 225 -3.84 7.99 22.63
N LEU A 226 -5.05 8.03 22.07
CA LEU A 226 -5.30 7.72 20.66
C LEU A 226 -4.52 8.66 19.73
N ALA A 227 -4.45 9.94 20.07
CA ALA A 227 -3.66 10.92 19.33
C ALA A 227 -2.15 10.59 19.37
N ALA A 228 -1.59 10.28 20.54
CA ALA A 228 -0.19 9.95 20.71
C ALA A 228 0.19 8.59 20.08
N ALA A 229 -0.65 7.57 20.23
CA ALA A 229 -0.48 6.28 19.58
C ALA A 229 -0.53 6.43 18.05
N GLY A 230 -1.47 7.23 17.52
CA GLY A 230 -1.55 7.55 16.10
C GLY A 230 -0.26 8.16 15.55
N VAL A 231 0.36 9.09 16.29
CA VAL A 231 1.67 9.67 15.93
C VAL A 231 2.75 8.58 15.82
N LEU A 232 2.87 7.72 16.84
CA LEU A 232 3.88 6.66 16.87
C LEU A 232 3.66 5.65 15.73
N LEU A 233 2.41 5.29 15.43
CA LEU A 233 2.09 4.36 14.35
C LEU A 233 2.38 4.95 12.97
N VAL A 234 2.00 6.21 12.71
CA VAL A 234 2.31 6.91 11.45
C VAL A 234 3.82 6.98 11.21
N LEU A 235 4.59 7.23 12.27
CA LEU A 235 6.05 7.35 12.22
C LEU A 235 6.81 6.02 12.34
N ALA A 236 6.12 4.88 12.25
CA ALA A 236 6.74 3.54 12.31
C ALA A 236 7.52 3.30 13.62
N ARG A 237 6.89 3.59 14.76
CA ARG A 237 7.43 3.44 16.12
C ARG A 237 6.64 2.43 16.95
N GLU A 238 6.26 1.33 16.32
CA GLU A 238 5.45 0.26 16.92
C GLU A 238 6.12 -0.33 18.18
N ARG A 239 7.45 -0.53 18.15
CA ARG A 239 8.21 -1.04 19.30
C ARG A 239 8.22 -0.08 20.49
N LEU A 240 8.28 1.23 20.23
CA LEU A 240 8.21 2.24 21.30
C LEU A 240 6.81 2.28 21.92
N LEU A 241 5.77 2.15 21.09
CA LEU A 241 4.39 2.06 21.60
C LEU A 241 4.21 0.80 22.45
N LEU A 242 4.73 -0.36 22.01
CA LEU A 242 4.69 -1.59 22.81
C LEU A 242 5.38 -1.42 24.16
N ALA A 243 6.56 -0.80 24.17
CA ALA A 243 7.28 -0.50 25.41
C ALA A 243 6.48 0.44 26.33
N ALA A 244 5.85 1.48 25.78
CA ALA A 244 5.01 2.40 26.54
C ALA A 244 3.74 1.72 27.12
N LEU A 245 3.21 0.70 26.44
CA LEU A 245 2.05 -0.08 26.88
C LEU A 245 2.41 -1.24 27.81
N SER A 246 3.70 -1.51 28.05
CA SER A 246 4.14 -2.61 28.93
C SER A 246 3.55 -2.58 30.35
N PRO A 247 3.27 -1.42 30.99
CA PRO A 247 2.61 -1.41 32.30
C PRO A 247 1.20 -2.01 32.27
N LEU A 248 0.45 -1.81 31.17
CA LEU A 248 -0.87 -2.42 31.00
C LEU A 248 -0.77 -3.93 30.84
N ILE A 249 0.21 -4.39 30.07
CA ILE A 249 0.46 -5.82 29.83
C ILE A 249 0.81 -6.49 31.16
N ALA A 250 1.77 -5.92 31.89
CA ALA A 250 2.21 -6.45 33.18
C ALA A 250 1.05 -6.47 34.19
N GLY A 251 0.29 -5.38 34.30
CA GLY A 251 -0.86 -5.29 35.19
C GLY A 251 -1.95 -6.30 34.86
N ALA A 252 -2.35 -6.39 33.58
CA ALA A 252 -3.40 -7.31 33.17
C ALA A 252 -2.96 -8.78 33.29
N ALA A 253 -1.68 -9.07 33.04
CA ALA A 253 -1.15 -10.43 33.16
C ALA A 253 -1.22 -10.94 34.60
N VAL A 254 -0.99 -10.09 35.62
CA VAL A 254 -0.99 -10.54 37.02
C VAL A 254 -2.38 -10.63 37.66
N LEU A 255 -3.42 -10.04 37.04
CA LEU A 255 -4.80 -10.04 37.57
C LEU A 255 -5.33 -11.41 38.01
N PRO A 256 -5.06 -12.54 37.34
CA PRO A 256 -5.56 -13.85 37.78
C PRO A 256 -4.97 -14.34 39.11
N TRP A 257 -3.81 -13.82 39.51
CA TRP A 257 -3.05 -14.28 40.68
C TRP A 257 -2.92 -13.23 41.78
N TRP A 258 -3.12 -11.95 41.45
CA TRP A 258 -2.98 -10.85 42.38
C TRP A 258 -4.02 -9.77 42.06
N GLU A 259 -4.72 -9.33 43.11
CA GLU A 259 -5.70 -8.26 43.03
C GLU A 259 -5.02 -6.92 43.34
N PRO A 260 -4.70 -6.08 42.33
CA PRO A 260 -4.06 -4.80 42.55
C PRO A 260 -5.01 -3.87 43.29
N GLY A 261 -4.50 -3.17 44.32
CA GLY A 261 -5.24 -2.12 45.00
C GLY A 261 -5.63 -0.97 44.05
N PRO A 262 -6.54 -0.06 44.48
CA PRO A 262 -7.10 0.99 43.62
C PRO A 262 -6.02 1.91 43.02
N LEU A 263 -4.94 2.18 43.77
CA LEU A 263 -3.80 2.97 43.29
C LEU A 263 -3.08 2.31 42.12
N ALA A 264 -2.87 0.99 42.14
CA ALA A 264 -2.22 0.28 41.04
C ALA A 264 -3.16 0.15 39.83
N ARG A 265 -4.45 -0.10 40.06
CA ARG A 265 -5.48 -0.16 39.01
C ARG A 265 -5.60 1.15 38.20
N ALA A 266 -5.47 2.31 38.86
CA ALA A 266 -5.45 3.61 38.21
C ALA A 266 -4.06 4.02 37.70
N GLY A 267 -3.02 3.72 38.48
CA GLY A 267 -1.65 4.13 38.21
C GLY A 267 -1.03 3.48 36.97
N LEU A 268 -1.32 2.20 36.70
CA LEU A 268 -0.76 1.50 35.54
C LEU A 268 -1.28 2.05 34.20
N PRO A 269 -2.59 2.27 33.99
CA PRO A 269 -3.09 2.98 32.82
C PRO A 269 -2.57 4.41 32.69
N LEU A 270 -2.50 5.15 33.80
CA LEU A 270 -1.95 6.51 33.79
C LEU A 270 -0.47 6.51 33.37
N LEU A 271 0.32 5.58 33.89
CA LEU A 271 1.73 5.42 33.51
C LEU A 271 1.87 5.10 32.02
N ALA A 272 1.05 4.20 31.49
CA ALA A 272 1.06 3.87 30.06
C ALA A 272 0.66 5.07 29.18
N LEU A 273 -0.33 5.86 29.60
CA LEU A 273 -0.72 7.11 28.93
C LEU A 273 0.46 8.10 28.91
N LEU A 274 1.07 8.36 30.07
CA LEU A 274 2.19 9.30 30.20
C LEU A 274 3.41 8.84 29.40
N ALA A 275 3.74 7.54 29.44
CA ALA A 275 4.81 6.96 28.64
C ALA A 275 4.56 7.12 27.14
N THR A 276 3.32 6.90 26.70
CA THR A 276 2.92 7.07 25.28
C THR A 276 3.04 8.54 24.85
N LEU A 277 2.59 9.48 25.68
CA LEU A 277 2.71 10.91 25.43
C LEU A 277 4.16 11.36 25.37
N ALA A 278 4.99 10.90 26.32
CA ALA A 278 6.42 11.20 26.35
C ALA A 278 7.14 10.65 25.10
N ALA A 279 6.86 9.41 24.71
CA ALA A 279 7.43 8.80 23.51
C ALA A 279 7.01 9.55 22.23
N ALA A 280 5.73 9.90 22.09
CA ALA A 280 5.24 10.68 20.96
C ALA A 280 5.89 12.06 20.92
N GLY A 281 5.93 12.77 22.05
CA GLY A 281 6.59 14.07 22.18
C GLY A 281 8.08 14.01 21.80
N HIS A 282 8.80 13.00 22.26
CA HIS A 282 10.21 12.78 21.94
C HIS A 282 10.44 12.58 20.43
N VAL A 283 9.63 11.72 19.79
CA VAL A 283 9.75 11.44 18.35
C VAL A 283 9.38 12.68 17.52
N LEU A 284 8.33 13.41 17.89
CA LEU A 284 7.92 14.65 17.22
C LEU A 284 8.98 15.74 17.36
N TRP A 285 9.57 15.90 18.55
CA TRP A 285 10.64 16.86 18.78
C TRP A 285 11.84 16.57 17.88
N ARG A 286 12.33 15.32 17.86
CA ARG A 286 13.42 14.89 16.96
C ARG A 286 13.10 15.08 15.48
N GLY A 287 11.84 14.90 15.10
CA GLY A 287 11.40 15.14 13.72
C GLY A 287 11.42 16.62 13.36
N ARG A 288 11.04 17.51 14.29
CA ARG A 288 11.01 18.97 14.10
C ARG A 288 12.40 19.63 14.05
N THR A 289 13.40 19.02 14.67
CA THR A 289 14.79 19.51 14.63
C THR A 289 15.50 19.22 13.29
N GLY A 290 14.86 18.49 12.38
CA GLY A 290 15.40 18.21 11.05
C GLY A 290 15.45 19.45 10.13
N PRO A 291 16.13 19.33 8.98
CA PRO A 291 16.10 20.36 7.94
C PRO A 291 14.67 20.56 7.42
N SER A 292 14.32 21.81 7.11
CA SER A 292 13.03 22.13 6.49
C SER A 292 13.16 22.02 4.97
N ALA A 293 12.13 21.50 4.30
CA ALA A 293 12.02 21.56 2.85
C ALA A 293 11.49 22.94 2.43
N PRO A 294 12.28 23.79 1.76
CA PRO A 294 11.77 25.04 1.21
C PRO A 294 10.71 24.76 0.14
N HIS A 295 9.64 25.56 0.12
CA HIS A 295 8.52 25.47 -0.84
C HIS A 295 7.71 24.16 -0.83
N ALA A 296 7.72 23.38 0.25
CA ALA A 296 6.90 22.17 0.34
C ALA A 296 5.39 22.49 0.17
N PRO A 297 4.73 22.00 -0.90
CA PRO A 297 3.35 22.34 -1.18
C PRO A 297 2.44 21.90 -0.02
N ARG A 298 1.50 22.78 0.34
CA ARG A 298 0.53 22.48 1.40
C ARG A 298 -0.53 21.54 0.84
N THR A 299 -0.66 20.37 1.46
CA THR A 299 -1.77 19.46 1.15
C THR A 299 -3.10 20.16 1.47
N PRO A 300 -4.06 20.24 0.53
CA PRO A 300 -5.35 20.86 0.80
C PRO A 300 -6.13 20.01 1.82
N VAL A 301 -6.74 20.66 2.83
CA VAL A 301 -7.46 19.95 3.92
C VAL A 301 -8.59 19.08 3.37
N ARG A 302 -9.27 19.54 2.31
CA ARG A 302 -10.35 18.79 1.63
C ARG A 302 -9.91 17.44 1.07
N ALA A 303 -8.62 17.22 0.76
CA ALA A 303 -8.15 15.92 0.29
C ALA A 303 -8.19 14.85 1.39
N SER A 304 -8.12 15.25 2.66
CA SER A 304 -8.16 14.35 3.81
C SER A 304 -9.58 14.09 4.33
N LEU A 305 -10.56 14.88 3.90
CA LEU A 305 -11.96 14.78 4.30
C LEU A 305 -12.55 13.36 4.08
N PRO A 306 -12.45 12.73 2.89
CA PRO A 306 -13.04 11.41 2.68
C PRO A 306 -12.46 10.33 3.62
N TYR A 307 -11.18 10.44 4.00
CA TYR A 307 -10.56 9.51 4.95
C TYR A 307 -11.14 9.67 6.35
N GLY A 308 -11.40 10.91 6.79
CA GLY A 308 -12.05 11.15 8.08
C GLY A 308 -13.50 10.72 8.12
N LEU A 309 -14.25 10.96 7.03
CA LEU A 309 -15.62 10.48 6.86
C LEU A 309 -15.71 8.95 6.86
N PHE A 310 -14.77 8.28 6.20
CA PHE A 310 -14.66 6.83 6.27
C PHE A 310 -14.33 6.35 7.69
N GLY A 311 -13.38 7.01 8.37
CA GLY A 311 -13.06 6.69 9.78
C GLY A 311 -14.26 6.82 10.71
N LEU A 312 -15.07 7.86 10.51
CA LEU A 312 -16.34 8.04 11.22
C LEU A 312 -17.30 6.87 10.96
N ALA A 313 -17.54 6.55 9.68
CA ALA A 313 -18.42 5.47 9.28
C ALA A 313 -17.97 4.11 9.84
N ALA A 314 -16.68 3.80 9.72
CA ALA A 314 -16.09 2.59 10.25
C ALA A 314 -16.27 2.51 11.78
N ALA A 315 -16.05 3.61 12.51
CA ALA A 315 -16.22 3.65 13.96
C ALA A 315 -17.67 3.33 14.35
N VAL A 316 -18.64 3.97 13.69
CA VAL A 316 -20.06 3.75 13.95
C VAL A 316 -20.46 2.30 13.66
N LEU A 317 -20.07 1.75 12.52
CA LEU A 317 -20.38 0.35 12.15
C LEU A 317 -19.78 -0.66 13.14
N VAL A 318 -18.53 -0.43 13.58
CA VAL A 318 -17.87 -1.28 14.58
C VAL A 318 -18.56 -1.17 15.94
N VAL A 319 -18.97 0.02 16.37
CA VAL A 319 -19.73 0.22 17.61
C VAL A 319 -21.08 -0.49 17.55
N LEU A 320 -21.83 -0.34 16.45
CA LEU A 320 -23.12 -1.01 16.26
C LEU A 320 -22.97 -2.54 16.28
N THR A 321 -21.91 -3.06 15.64
CA THR A 321 -21.60 -4.49 15.68
C THR A 321 -21.21 -4.94 17.08
N GLY A 322 -20.37 -4.17 17.79
CA GLY A 322 -19.92 -4.50 19.15
C GLY A 322 -21.00 -4.47 20.21
N ARG A 323 -22.07 -3.69 20.00
CA ARG A 323 -23.26 -3.73 20.86
C ARG A 323 -23.98 -5.08 20.83
N GLN A 324 -23.99 -5.73 19.67
CA GLN A 324 -24.62 -7.04 19.45
C GLN A 324 -23.64 -8.19 19.74
N GLN A 325 -22.37 -8.02 19.34
CA GLN A 325 -21.34 -9.06 19.33
C GLN A 325 -19.98 -8.49 19.82
N PRO A 326 -19.81 -8.26 21.14
CA PRO A 326 -18.64 -7.57 21.68
C PRO A 326 -17.33 -8.33 21.43
N TYR A 327 -17.34 -9.67 21.53
CA TYR A 327 -16.15 -10.49 21.29
C TYR A 327 -15.73 -10.51 19.81
N ALA A 328 -16.67 -10.39 18.88
CA ALA A 328 -16.37 -10.31 17.46
C ALA A 328 -15.58 -9.02 17.12
N VAL A 329 -15.84 -7.91 17.83
CA VAL A 329 -15.05 -6.67 17.65
C VAL A 329 -13.62 -6.81 18.14
N ILE A 330 -13.36 -7.62 19.16
CA ILE A 330 -11.99 -7.94 19.60
C ILE A 330 -11.26 -8.70 18.48
N ALA A 331 -11.90 -9.72 17.89
CA ALA A 331 -11.35 -10.45 16.75
C ALA A 331 -11.09 -9.54 15.54
N LEU A 332 -12.04 -8.66 15.20
CA LEU A 332 -11.87 -7.66 14.14
C LEU A 332 -10.68 -6.74 14.42
N THR A 333 -10.52 -6.26 15.65
CA THR A 333 -9.40 -5.39 16.04
C THR A 333 -8.06 -6.08 15.89
N LEU A 334 -7.93 -7.32 16.37
CA LEU A 334 -6.71 -8.12 16.23
C LEU A 334 -6.40 -8.44 14.76
N SER A 335 -7.44 -8.65 13.94
CA SER A 335 -7.31 -8.95 12.52
C SER A 335 -6.80 -7.78 11.67
N MET A 336 -6.75 -6.56 12.21
CA MET A 336 -6.21 -5.38 11.51
C MET A 336 -4.76 -5.57 11.06
N GLY A 337 -3.95 -6.35 11.78
CA GLY A 337 -2.59 -6.67 11.39
C GLY A 337 -2.52 -7.55 10.13
N PRO A 338 -3.16 -8.74 10.15
CA PRO A 338 -3.35 -9.56 8.94
C PRO A 338 -4.03 -8.82 7.78
N ALA A 339 -5.01 -7.96 8.06
CA ALA A 339 -5.66 -7.10 7.05
C ALA A 339 -4.64 -6.21 6.34
N GLU A 340 -3.78 -5.51 7.10
CA GLU A 340 -2.69 -4.69 6.55
C GLU A 340 -1.69 -5.52 5.74
N TRP A 341 -1.32 -6.71 6.24
CA TRP A 341 -0.44 -7.63 5.53
C TRP A 341 -1.02 -8.00 4.15
N LEU A 342 -2.32 -8.32 4.09
CA LEU A 342 -3.03 -8.63 2.85
C LEU A 342 -3.13 -7.44 1.89
N LEU A 343 -3.23 -6.20 2.40
CA LEU A 343 -3.17 -5.00 1.56
C LEU A 343 -1.81 -4.88 0.84
N TYR A 344 -0.71 -5.09 1.56
CA TYR A 344 0.64 -5.09 0.97
C TYR A 344 0.81 -6.22 -0.05
N ARG A 345 0.32 -7.43 0.27
CA ARG A 345 0.35 -8.57 -0.66
C ARG A 345 -0.47 -8.31 -1.91
N TYR A 346 -1.66 -7.72 -1.79
CA TYR A 346 -2.47 -7.33 -2.94
C TYR A 346 -1.69 -6.37 -3.85
N ARG A 347 -0.99 -5.36 -3.30
CA ARG A 347 -0.16 -4.45 -4.12
C ARG A 347 0.95 -5.17 -4.86
N GLY A 348 1.72 -6.03 -4.17
CA GLY A 348 2.80 -6.80 -4.77
C GLY A 348 2.30 -7.77 -5.86
N TRP A 349 1.24 -8.51 -5.58
CA TRP A 349 0.64 -9.45 -6.51
C TRP A 349 -0.05 -8.77 -7.69
N SER A 350 -0.66 -7.61 -7.51
CA SER A 350 -1.22 -6.82 -8.62
C SER A 350 -0.13 -6.28 -9.54
N VAL A 351 1.04 -5.88 -9.01
CA VAL A 351 2.20 -5.52 -9.85
C VAL A 351 2.71 -6.73 -10.62
N ALA A 352 2.81 -7.90 -9.99
CA ALA A 352 3.17 -9.14 -10.68
C ALA A 352 2.14 -9.53 -11.76
N ALA A 353 0.84 -9.38 -11.47
CA ALA A 353 -0.23 -9.60 -12.41
C ALA A 353 -0.15 -8.64 -13.60
N LEU A 354 0.20 -7.37 -13.37
CA LEU A 354 0.41 -6.38 -14.43
C LEU A 354 1.57 -6.78 -15.34
N ARG A 355 2.71 -7.20 -14.77
CA ARG A 355 3.88 -7.64 -15.53
C ARG A 355 3.59 -8.91 -16.35
N GLY A 356 2.79 -9.83 -15.80
CA GLY A 356 2.46 -11.11 -16.46
C GLY A 356 1.23 -11.07 -17.39
N SER A 357 0.67 -9.89 -17.69
CA SER A 357 -0.53 -9.76 -18.51
C SER A 357 -0.22 -9.11 -19.85
N ALA A 358 -0.56 -9.80 -20.95
CA ALA A 358 -0.41 -9.27 -22.31
C ALA A 358 -1.63 -8.45 -22.78
N THR A 359 -2.76 -8.54 -22.09
CA THR A 359 -4.00 -7.84 -22.47
C THR A 359 -4.67 -7.18 -21.26
N PRO A 360 -5.43 -6.07 -21.46
CA PRO A 360 -6.19 -5.44 -20.38
C PRO A 360 -7.22 -6.39 -19.74
N GLY A 361 -7.86 -7.25 -20.53
CA GLY A 361 -8.79 -8.27 -20.02
C GLY A 361 -8.09 -9.34 -19.16
N GLY A 362 -6.90 -9.78 -19.58
CA GLY A 362 -6.08 -10.71 -18.80
C GLY A 362 -5.65 -10.11 -17.47
N PHE A 363 -5.28 -8.83 -17.46
CA PHE A 363 -4.95 -8.10 -16.24
C PHE A 363 -6.16 -8.00 -15.30
N LEU A 364 -7.33 -7.65 -15.82
CA LEU A 364 -8.56 -7.56 -15.03
C LEU A 364 -8.89 -8.90 -14.34
N LEU A 365 -8.82 -10.02 -15.08
CA LEU A 365 -9.09 -11.35 -14.52
C LEU A 365 -8.07 -11.73 -13.44
N ARG A 366 -6.78 -11.46 -13.66
CA ARG A 366 -5.74 -11.73 -12.65
C ARG A 366 -5.89 -10.84 -11.42
N SER A 367 -6.15 -9.54 -11.60
CA SER A 367 -6.41 -8.59 -10.50
C SER A 367 -7.65 -8.99 -9.70
N ALA A 368 -8.72 -9.43 -10.38
CA ALA A 368 -9.91 -9.98 -9.73
C ALA A 368 -9.62 -11.24 -8.92
N GLY A 369 -8.81 -12.16 -9.46
CA GLY A 369 -8.37 -13.36 -8.75
C GLY A 369 -7.52 -13.04 -7.52
N VAL A 370 -6.61 -12.07 -7.61
CA VAL A 370 -5.81 -11.59 -6.47
C VAL A 370 -6.71 -10.94 -5.42
N LEU A 371 -7.68 -10.11 -5.83
CA LEU A 371 -8.65 -9.49 -4.92
C LEU A 371 -9.47 -10.56 -4.18
N ALA A 372 -10.03 -11.52 -4.91
CA ALA A 372 -10.82 -12.61 -4.35
C ALA A 372 -9.99 -13.50 -3.42
N GLY A 373 -8.73 -13.79 -3.78
CA GLY A 373 -7.81 -14.56 -2.94
C GLY A 373 -7.46 -13.84 -1.63
N CYS A 374 -7.13 -12.55 -1.69
CA CYS A 374 -6.85 -11.75 -0.49
C CYS A 374 -8.08 -11.60 0.40
N LEU A 375 -9.23 -11.25 -0.18
CA LEU A 375 -10.47 -11.11 0.58
C LEU A 375 -10.91 -12.45 1.19
N GLY A 376 -10.87 -13.54 0.41
CA GLY A 376 -11.17 -14.88 0.89
C GLY A 376 -10.25 -15.31 2.04
N ALA A 377 -8.94 -15.10 1.92
CA ALA A 377 -7.99 -15.39 2.99
C ALA A 377 -8.28 -14.58 4.27
N TYR A 378 -8.66 -13.30 4.12
CA TYR A 378 -9.03 -12.47 5.26
C TYR A 378 -10.29 -12.98 5.97
N LEU A 379 -11.33 -13.32 5.21
CA LEU A 379 -12.58 -13.82 5.78
C LEU A 379 -12.41 -15.21 6.41
N LEU A 380 -11.61 -16.08 5.80
CA LEU A 380 -11.27 -17.40 6.36
C LEU A 380 -10.50 -17.28 7.68
N LEU A 381 -9.65 -16.25 7.84
CA LEU A 381 -8.97 -15.99 9.10
C LEU A 381 -9.95 -15.56 10.20
N LEU A 382 -10.98 -14.78 9.86
CA LEU A 382 -11.96 -14.27 10.83
C LEU A 382 -13.05 -15.28 11.18
N LEU A 383 -13.37 -16.22 10.29
CA LEU A 383 -14.44 -17.19 10.49
C LEU A 383 -14.27 -18.03 11.77
N PRO A 384 -13.10 -18.63 12.08
CA PRO A 384 -12.91 -19.34 13.34
C PRO A 384 -13.14 -18.47 14.56
N ALA A 385 -12.73 -17.20 14.51
CA ALA A 385 -12.92 -16.28 15.63
C ALA A 385 -14.40 -15.95 15.85
N ALA A 386 -15.18 -15.79 14.77
CA ALA A 386 -16.64 -15.63 14.87
C ALA A 386 -17.31 -16.88 15.49
N LEU A 387 -16.92 -18.07 15.03
CA LEU A 387 -17.46 -19.34 15.54
C LEU A 387 -17.10 -19.58 17.02
N LEU A 388 -15.84 -19.33 17.40
CA LEU A 388 -15.36 -19.51 18.79
C LEU A 388 -15.99 -18.51 19.76
N THR A 389 -16.44 -17.36 19.29
CA THR A 389 -17.08 -16.33 20.12
C THR A 389 -18.60 -16.46 20.21
N GLY A 390 -19.18 -17.47 19.55
CA GLY A 390 -20.64 -17.67 19.47
C GLY A 390 -21.37 -16.58 18.69
N ALA A 391 -20.65 -15.77 17.92
CA ALA A 391 -21.20 -14.72 17.10
C ALA A 391 -21.81 -15.30 15.81
N ASP A 392 -22.92 -14.74 15.34
CA ASP A 392 -23.38 -14.99 13.96
C ASP A 392 -22.29 -14.50 12.99
N PRO A 393 -21.67 -15.40 12.19
CA PRO A 393 -20.52 -15.06 11.37
C PRO A 393 -20.86 -14.07 10.25
N ALA A 394 -22.13 -13.96 9.82
CA ALA A 394 -22.50 -13.12 8.68
C ALA A 394 -22.12 -11.65 8.91
N THR A 395 -22.58 -11.05 10.01
CA THR A 395 -22.36 -9.62 10.30
C THR A 395 -20.88 -9.21 10.35
N PRO A 396 -20.01 -9.82 11.18
CA PRO A 396 -18.62 -9.42 11.29
C PRO A 396 -17.83 -9.72 10.01
N LEU A 397 -18.14 -10.79 9.27
CA LEU A 397 -17.48 -11.09 8.00
C LEU A 397 -17.86 -10.08 6.91
N LEU A 398 -19.14 -9.70 6.81
CA LEU A 398 -19.60 -8.69 5.85
C LEU A 398 -19.02 -7.31 6.18
N LEU A 399 -18.98 -6.95 7.46
CA LEU A 399 -18.32 -5.73 7.92
C LEU A 399 -16.82 -5.75 7.57
N ALA A 400 -16.12 -6.84 7.87
CA ALA A 400 -14.71 -7.01 7.56
C ALA A 400 -14.45 -6.88 6.05
N ALA A 401 -15.28 -7.51 5.22
CA ALA A 401 -15.19 -7.39 3.76
C ALA A 401 -15.36 -5.94 3.30
N ALA A 402 -16.35 -5.22 3.84
CA ALA A 402 -16.59 -3.81 3.49
C ALA A 402 -15.40 -2.93 3.91
N LEU A 403 -14.96 -3.02 5.17
CA LEU A 403 -13.88 -2.19 5.69
C LEU A 403 -12.54 -2.46 5.00
N TRP A 404 -12.19 -3.73 4.77
CA TRP A 404 -10.95 -4.10 4.10
C TRP A 404 -10.92 -3.60 2.65
N THR A 405 -12.02 -3.80 1.91
CA THR A 405 -12.12 -3.34 0.51
C THR A 405 -12.12 -1.80 0.42
N ALA A 406 -12.74 -1.12 1.39
CA ALA A 406 -12.70 0.34 1.47
C ALA A 406 -11.29 0.88 1.74
N LEU A 407 -10.56 0.28 2.69
CA LEU A 407 -9.17 0.61 2.98
C LEU A 407 -8.27 0.33 1.79
N LEU A 408 -8.52 -0.76 1.05
CA LEU A 408 -7.82 -1.07 -0.18
C LEU A 408 -8.00 0.05 -1.22
N LEU A 409 -9.23 0.45 -1.51
CA LEU A 409 -9.52 1.55 -2.44
C LEU A 409 -8.83 2.85 -2.02
N GLN A 410 -8.86 3.17 -0.73
CA GLN A 410 -8.18 4.33 -0.16
C GLN A 410 -6.65 4.27 -0.30
N ALA A 411 -6.04 3.09 -0.15
CA ALA A 411 -4.61 2.90 -0.33
C ALA A 411 -4.14 3.09 -1.79
N PHE A 412 -5.07 3.03 -2.74
CA PHE A 412 -4.90 3.32 -4.17
C PHE A 412 -5.48 4.70 -4.57
N GLY A 413 -5.67 5.61 -3.61
CA GLY A 413 -6.06 6.99 -3.86
C GLY A 413 -7.57 7.21 -4.13
N THR A 414 -8.38 6.14 -4.14
CA THR A 414 -9.82 6.24 -4.37
C THR A 414 -10.57 6.39 -3.05
N ALA A 415 -10.72 7.65 -2.59
CA ALA A 415 -11.19 7.92 -1.24
C ALA A 415 -12.70 8.20 -1.09
N TRP A 416 -13.33 8.84 -2.09
CA TRP A 416 -14.74 9.24 -1.98
C TRP A 416 -15.75 8.09 -2.05
N PRO A 417 -15.68 7.17 -3.04
CA PRO A 417 -16.59 6.03 -3.08
C PRO A 417 -16.63 5.22 -1.77
N PRO A 418 -15.49 4.83 -1.16
CA PRO A 418 -15.54 4.11 0.10
C PRO A 418 -16.10 4.93 1.25
N ALA A 419 -15.79 6.22 1.33
CA ALA A 419 -16.35 7.10 2.36
C ALA A 419 -17.87 7.18 2.27
N LEU A 420 -18.42 7.44 1.08
CA LEU A 420 -19.86 7.61 0.87
C LEU A 420 -20.64 6.30 1.10
N LEU A 421 -20.13 5.17 0.59
CA LEU A 421 -20.79 3.87 0.76
C LEU A 421 -20.80 3.43 2.23
N CYS A 422 -19.68 3.60 2.94
CA CYS A 422 -19.63 3.26 4.37
C CYS A 422 -20.47 4.22 5.20
N LEU A 423 -20.49 5.52 4.89
CA LEU A 423 -21.34 6.50 5.56
C LEU A 423 -22.83 6.19 5.37
N ALA A 424 -23.24 5.82 4.15
CA ALA A 424 -24.61 5.42 3.88
C ALA A 424 -24.99 4.20 4.72
N ALA A 425 -24.15 3.16 4.76
CA ALA A 425 -24.38 1.99 5.60
C ALA A 425 -24.45 2.34 7.09
N ALA A 426 -23.53 3.17 7.58
CA ALA A 426 -23.50 3.62 8.98
C ALA A 426 -24.73 4.45 9.34
N ALA A 427 -25.18 5.35 8.45
CA ALA A 427 -26.36 6.18 8.65
C ALA A 427 -27.64 5.33 8.64
N SER A 428 -27.77 4.37 7.71
CA SER A 428 -28.92 3.46 7.65
C SER A 428 -29.02 2.59 8.90
N ALA A 429 -27.92 1.95 9.31
CA ALA A 429 -27.92 1.14 10.53
C ALA A 429 -28.12 1.99 11.80
N GLY A 430 -27.48 3.16 11.85
CA GLY A 430 -27.60 4.10 12.96
C GLY A 430 -29.01 4.66 13.12
N ALA A 431 -29.68 5.02 12.02
CA ALA A 431 -31.05 5.54 12.03
C ALA A 431 -32.04 4.51 12.59
N VAL A 432 -31.92 3.23 12.20
CA VAL A 432 -32.75 2.16 12.76
C VAL A 432 -32.57 2.04 14.27
N THR A 433 -31.33 2.11 14.76
CA THR A 433 -31.07 2.07 16.21
C THR A 433 -31.48 3.33 16.96
N ALA A 434 -31.45 4.50 16.32
CA ALA A 434 -31.78 5.77 16.97
C ALA A 434 -33.29 6.05 17.03
N LEU A 435 -34.05 5.50 16.07
CA LEU A 435 -35.50 5.66 15.97
C LEU A 435 -36.27 4.55 16.69
N ASP A 436 -35.58 3.66 17.43
CA ASP A 436 -36.15 2.46 18.08
C ASP A 436 -37.07 1.66 17.15
N LEU A 437 -36.74 1.66 15.85
CA LEU A 437 -37.46 0.85 14.87
C LEU A 437 -37.22 -0.62 15.20
N PRO A 438 -38.22 -1.50 15.03
CA PRO A 438 -38.05 -2.93 15.32
C PRO A 438 -36.80 -3.41 14.59
N PRO A 439 -35.75 -3.81 15.33
CA PRO A 439 -34.51 -4.21 14.70
C PRO A 439 -34.78 -5.59 14.10
N GLU A 440 -35.17 -5.60 12.84
CA GLU A 440 -35.00 -6.79 12.03
C GLU A 440 -33.50 -7.15 12.13
N PRO A 441 -33.13 -8.35 12.65
CA PRO A 441 -31.74 -8.77 12.82
C PRO A 441 -30.93 -8.75 11.52
N VAL A 442 -31.60 -8.48 10.41
CA VAL A 442 -31.12 -8.44 9.03
C VAL A 442 -30.56 -7.06 8.63
N VAL A 443 -30.90 -5.94 9.30
CA VAL A 443 -30.55 -4.60 8.76
C VAL A 443 -29.04 -4.37 8.70
N LEU A 444 -28.34 -4.55 9.82
CA LEU A 444 -26.89 -4.34 9.88
C LEU A 444 -26.12 -5.26 8.91
N PRO A 445 -26.33 -6.58 8.88
CA PRO A 445 -25.69 -7.43 7.89
C PRO A 445 -26.10 -7.07 6.45
N ALA A 446 -27.35 -6.67 6.19
CA ALA A 446 -27.79 -6.28 4.84
C ALA A 446 -27.06 -5.01 4.34
N VAL A 447 -26.94 -3.96 5.16
CA VAL A 447 -26.21 -2.75 4.75
C VAL A 447 -24.71 -3.00 4.61
N CYS A 448 -24.13 -3.86 5.45
CA CYS A 448 -22.73 -4.28 5.31
C CYS A 448 -22.52 -5.11 4.04
N ALA A 449 -23.44 -6.02 3.70
CA ALA A 449 -23.40 -6.79 2.46
C ALA A 449 -23.51 -5.89 1.22
N ALA A 450 -24.47 -4.95 1.22
CA ALA A 450 -24.63 -4.00 0.13
C ALA A 450 -23.37 -3.13 -0.04
N ALA A 451 -22.80 -2.63 1.05
CA ALA A 451 -21.55 -1.87 1.01
C ALA A 451 -20.39 -2.74 0.48
N ALA A 452 -20.21 -3.96 0.99
CA ALA A 452 -19.15 -4.87 0.55
C ALA A 452 -19.25 -5.18 -0.97
N LEU A 453 -20.46 -5.46 -1.47
CA LEU A 453 -20.70 -5.71 -2.89
C LEU A 453 -20.38 -4.49 -3.75
N CYS A 454 -20.90 -3.32 -3.38
CA CYS A 454 -20.65 -2.07 -4.11
C CYS A 454 -19.15 -1.71 -4.11
N LEU A 455 -18.46 -1.92 -2.99
CA LEU A 455 -17.02 -1.70 -2.87
C LEU A 455 -16.22 -2.69 -3.70
N ALA A 456 -16.60 -3.97 -3.75
CA ALA A 456 -15.95 -4.97 -4.59
C ALA A 456 -16.10 -4.62 -6.08
N VAL A 457 -17.29 -4.20 -6.51
CA VAL A 457 -17.52 -3.71 -7.88
C VAL A 457 -16.67 -2.47 -8.17
N CYS A 458 -16.58 -1.54 -7.22
CA CYS A 458 -15.72 -0.36 -7.35
C CYS A 458 -14.23 -0.75 -7.47
N ALA A 459 -13.76 -1.67 -6.63
CA ALA A 459 -12.39 -2.19 -6.66
C ALA A 459 -12.07 -2.86 -7.99
N LEU A 460 -12.95 -3.71 -8.53
CA LEU A 460 -12.77 -4.32 -9.84
C LEU A 460 -12.71 -3.28 -10.97
N ARG A 461 -13.56 -2.26 -10.93
CA ARG A 461 -13.60 -1.21 -11.96
C ARG A 461 -12.38 -0.29 -11.92
N VAL A 462 -11.89 0.03 -10.72
CA VAL A 462 -10.77 0.97 -10.55
C VAL A 462 -9.44 0.24 -10.65
N LEU A 463 -9.26 -0.84 -9.89
CA LEU A 463 -7.98 -1.57 -9.76
C LEU A 463 -7.78 -2.62 -10.87
N GLY A 464 -8.83 -2.95 -11.63
CA GLY A 464 -8.74 -3.81 -12.82
C GLY A 464 -8.27 -3.06 -14.07
N ARG A 465 -8.00 -1.75 -13.99
CA ARG A 465 -7.52 -0.94 -15.11
C ARG A 465 -6.00 -0.77 -15.03
N PRO A 466 -5.25 -1.00 -16.13
CA PRO A 466 -3.80 -0.80 -16.16
C PRO A 466 -3.48 0.70 -16.33
N SER A 467 -3.89 1.52 -15.35
CA SER A 467 -3.64 2.96 -15.33
C SER A 467 -2.91 3.35 -14.05
N PRO A 468 -2.03 4.36 -14.08
CA PRO A 468 -1.42 4.87 -12.85
C PRO A 468 -2.51 5.32 -11.87
N HIS A 469 -2.41 4.84 -10.64
CA HIS A 469 -3.28 5.25 -9.54
C HIS A 469 -2.57 6.32 -8.70
N ALA A 470 -3.31 7.37 -8.34
CA ALA A 470 -2.79 8.60 -7.71
C ALA A 470 -2.40 8.44 -6.24
#